data_AF-A0A2J6IYA1-F1
#
_entry.id   AF-A0A2J6IYA1-F1
#
_cell.length_a   1.000
_cell.length_b   1.000
_cell.length_c   1.000
_cell.angle_alpha   90.00
_cell.angle_beta   90.00
_cell.angle_gamma   90.00
#
_symmetry.space_group_name_H-M   'P 1'
#
loop_
_entity.id
_entity.type
_entity.pdbx_description
1 polymer ?
#
loop_
_entity_poly.entity_id
_entity_poly.type
_entity_poly.pdbx_seq_one_letter_code
_entity_poly.pdbx_strand_id
1 'polypeptide(L)'
;ADLFRESAQNTYFVLRRAPHTRNFFKQQISFYRFDEDGLEISCKTIDLIEGGKSLRNREPSSLYQLAAKTLFDPDCKLGDDCLIIKKVSSDFPDEILLEENYDRFRDIRDRILPQFVEIGTGALQFSG
;
A
#
# COMPACT_ATOMS: atom_id res chain seq x y z
N ALA A 1 -21.51 -16.17 5.56
CA ALA A 1 -20.14 -15.74 5.95
C ALA A 1 -19.15 -15.90 4.80
N ASP A 2 -19.39 -16.81 3.85
CA ASP A 2 -18.48 -17.09 2.73
C ASP A 2 -18.39 -16.01 1.65
N LEU A 3 -19.47 -15.26 1.36
CA LEU A 3 -19.43 -14.15 0.39
C LEU A 3 -18.39 -13.06 0.71
N PHE A 4 -18.14 -12.79 2.00
CA PHE A 4 -17.12 -11.82 2.41
C PHE A 4 -15.70 -12.38 2.23
N ARG A 5 -15.52 -13.71 2.36
CA ARG A 5 -14.23 -14.39 2.10
C ARG A 5 -13.89 -14.38 0.61
N GLU A 6 -14.85 -14.65 -0.27
CA GLU A 6 -14.65 -14.59 -1.72
C GLU A 6 -14.31 -13.19 -2.21
N SER A 7 -15.04 -12.15 -1.74
CA SER A 7 -14.77 -10.77 -2.18
C SER A 7 -13.35 -10.28 -1.85
N ALA A 8 -12.72 -10.82 -0.80
CA ALA A 8 -11.35 -10.48 -0.41
C ALA A 8 -10.28 -11.28 -1.17
N GLN A 9 -10.64 -12.44 -1.77
CA GLN A 9 -9.70 -13.21 -2.60
C GLN A 9 -9.44 -12.53 -3.95
N ASN A 10 -10.44 -11.83 -4.48
CA ASN A 10 -10.32 -11.10 -5.75
C ASN A 10 -9.92 -9.62 -5.57
N THR A 11 -9.43 -9.27 -4.38
CA THR A 11 -9.02 -7.92 -4.04
C THR A 11 -7.49 -7.78 -4.07
N TYR A 12 -7.03 -6.63 -4.54
CA TYR A 12 -5.64 -6.21 -4.39
C TYR A 12 -5.56 -5.12 -3.33
N PHE A 13 -4.51 -5.14 -2.52
CA PHE A 13 -4.26 -4.12 -1.51
C PHE A 13 -2.99 -3.37 -1.86
N VAL A 14 -2.98 -2.05 -1.67
CA VAL A 14 -1.77 -1.25 -1.84
C VAL A 14 -1.47 -0.49 -0.56
N LEU A 15 -0.22 -0.61 -0.11
CA LEU A 15 0.33 0.22 0.96
C LEU A 15 1.33 1.19 0.34
N ARG A 16 1.15 2.49 0.61
CA ARG A 16 2.11 3.53 0.21
C ARG A 16 2.05 4.71 1.16
N ARG A 17 3.03 5.61 1.06
CA ARG A 17 2.96 6.92 1.72
C ARG A 17 1.65 7.61 1.38
N ALA A 18 1.01 8.20 2.40
CA ALA A 18 -0.18 8.99 2.18
C ALA A 18 0.12 10.20 1.27
N PRO A 19 -0.77 10.55 0.33
CA PRO A 19 -0.55 11.68 -0.57
C PRO A 19 -0.23 12.97 0.19
N HIS A 20 0.70 13.77 -0.33
CA HIS A 20 1.06 15.08 0.24
C HIS A 20 1.64 15.08 1.67
N THR A 21 2.09 13.93 2.20
CA THR A 21 2.64 13.83 3.57
C THR A 21 4.17 13.83 3.68
N ARG A 22 4.91 14.10 2.60
CA ARG A 22 6.39 13.98 2.55
C ARG A 22 7.12 14.78 3.65
N ASN A 23 6.55 15.90 4.09
CA ASN A 23 7.14 16.80 5.09
C ASN A 23 6.41 16.77 6.44
N PHE A 24 5.53 15.81 6.67
CA PHE A 24 4.77 15.74 7.91
C PHE A 24 5.67 15.21 9.04
N PHE A 25 5.49 15.75 10.24
CA PHE A 25 6.23 15.29 11.43
C PHE A 25 5.90 13.83 11.78
N LYS A 26 4.70 13.36 11.42
CA LYS A 26 4.28 11.96 11.55
C LYS A 26 4.14 11.34 10.17
N GLN A 27 4.81 10.21 9.97
CA GLN A 27 4.66 9.42 8.76
C GLN A 27 3.27 8.80 8.70
N GLN A 28 2.62 8.89 7.54
CA GLN A 28 1.28 8.34 7.32
C GLN A 28 1.31 7.39 6.13
N ILE A 29 0.62 6.27 6.28
CA ILE A 29 0.49 5.26 5.22
C ILE A 29 -0.97 5.17 4.81
N SER A 30 -1.20 5.14 3.50
CA SER A 30 -2.52 4.92 2.93
C SER A 30 -2.63 3.45 2.52
N PHE A 31 -3.74 2.83 2.93
CA PHE A 31 -4.13 1.48 2.61
C PHE A 31 -5.27 1.52 1.60
N TYR A 32 -4.97 1.18 0.37
CA TYR A 32 -5.93 1.13 -0.73
C TYR A 32 -6.41 -0.30 -0.94
N ARG A 33 -7.66 -0.42 -1.38
CA ARG A 33 -8.29 -1.65 -1.82
C ARG A 33 -8.71 -1.49 -3.27
N PHE A 34 -8.33 -2.43 -4.13
CA PHE A 34 -8.72 -2.48 -5.54
C PHE A 34 -9.46 -3.78 -5.85
N ASP A 35 -10.39 -3.73 -6.79
CA ASP A 35 -11.05 -4.91 -7.33
C ASP A 35 -10.16 -5.68 -8.32
N GLU A 36 -10.72 -6.70 -8.96
CA GLU A 36 -10.02 -7.54 -9.91
C GLU A 36 -9.76 -6.90 -11.28
N ASP A 37 -10.34 -5.72 -11.53
CA ASP A 37 -10.14 -4.93 -12.74
C ASP A 37 -9.11 -3.81 -12.53
N GLY A 38 -8.70 -3.57 -11.28
CA GLY A 38 -7.76 -2.53 -10.89
C GLY A 38 -8.43 -1.20 -10.54
N LEU A 39 -9.74 -1.19 -10.24
CA LEU A 39 -10.47 -0.01 -9.81
C LEU A 39 -10.42 0.13 -8.29
N GLU A 40 -10.19 1.35 -7.79
CA GLU A 40 -10.17 1.62 -6.36
C GLU A 40 -11.58 1.41 -5.76
N ILE A 41 -11.66 0.50 -4.79
CA ILE A 41 -12.86 0.26 -3.96
C ILE A 41 -12.85 1.19 -2.75
N SER A 42 -11.70 1.33 -2.08
CA SER A 42 -11.58 2.15 -0.87
C SER A 42 -10.15 2.55 -0.52
N CYS A 43 -10.01 3.59 0.28
CA CYS A 43 -8.75 4.04 0.85
C CYS A 43 -8.91 4.43 2.32
N LYS A 44 -7.92 4.07 3.15
CA LYS A 44 -7.81 4.51 4.54
C LYS A 44 -6.38 4.92 4.87
N THR A 45 -6.22 6.12 5.42
CA THR A 45 -4.94 6.60 5.93
C THR A 45 -4.81 6.34 7.43
N ILE A 46 -3.62 5.89 7.84
CA ILE A 46 -3.28 5.62 9.24
C ILE A 46 -1.90 6.19 9.58
N ASP A 47 -1.76 6.68 10.80
CA ASP A 47 -0.47 7.15 11.34
C ASP A 47 0.44 5.94 11.61
N LEU A 48 1.69 6.02 11.16
CA LEU A 48 2.74 5.08 11.55
C LEU A 48 3.28 5.47 12.92
N ILE A 49 3.06 4.60 13.90
CA ILE A 49 3.51 4.79 15.27
C ILE A 49 4.77 3.93 15.48
N GLU A 50 5.90 4.61 15.69
CA GLU A 50 7.23 4.01 15.92
C GLU A 50 7.35 3.32 17.30
N GLY A 51 6.50 3.64 18.28
CA GLY A 51 6.51 3.03 19.61
C GLY A 51 5.14 2.87 20.26
N GLY A 52 4.92 1.76 20.96
CA GLY A 52 3.67 1.47 21.67
C GLY A 52 3.26 2.59 22.65
N LYS A 53 1.95 2.75 22.87
CA LYS A 53 1.36 3.78 23.76
C LYS A 53 1.77 3.67 25.23
N SER A 54 2.59 2.69 25.61
CA SER A 54 2.95 2.40 27.00
C SER A 54 4.46 2.34 27.17
N LEU A 55 4.97 3.05 28.19
CA LEU A 55 6.39 3.11 28.60
C LEU A 55 7.03 1.72 28.83
N ARG A 56 6.23 0.65 28.95
CA ARG A 56 6.67 -0.73 29.20
C ARG A 56 6.80 -1.61 27.95
N ASN A 57 6.14 -1.28 26.84
CA ASN A 57 6.23 -2.03 25.58
C ASN A 57 6.60 -1.08 24.45
N ARG A 58 7.92 -0.87 24.31
CA ARG A 58 8.56 -0.03 23.29
C ARG A 58 8.66 -0.69 21.92
N GLU A 59 8.02 -1.83 21.72
CA GLU A 59 8.10 -2.50 20.43
C GLU A 59 7.33 -1.71 19.36
N PRO A 60 7.93 -1.48 18.19
CA PRO A 60 7.26 -0.85 17.08
C PRO A 60 6.07 -1.71 16.64
N SER A 61 4.99 -1.05 16.21
CA SER A 61 3.81 -1.75 15.69
C SER A 61 4.18 -2.68 14.54
N SER A 62 3.45 -3.79 14.36
CA SER A 62 3.71 -4.72 13.24
C SER A 62 3.67 -4.05 11.87
N LEU A 63 2.83 -3.01 11.73
CA LEU A 63 2.77 -2.19 10.52
C LEU A 63 4.04 -1.34 10.33
N TYR A 64 4.56 -0.75 11.40
CA TYR A 64 5.84 -0.04 11.35
C TYR A 64 6.98 -0.97 10.97
N GLN A 65 7.03 -2.17 11.56
CA GLN A 65 8.03 -3.18 11.20
C GLN A 65 7.91 -3.63 9.75
N LEU A 66 6.67 -3.77 9.23
CA LEU A 66 6.45 -4.07 7.82
C LEU A 66 6.97 -2.94 6.94
N ALA A 67 6.57 -1.70 7.20
CA ALA A 67 7.00 -0.53 6.44
C ALA A 67 8.53 -0.36 6.48
N ALA A 68 9.17 -0.59 7.62
CA ALA A 68 10.63 -0.54 7.76
C ALA A 68 11.37 -1.59 6.93
N LYS A 69 10.73 -2.72 6.61
CA LYS A 69 11.31 -3.79 5.80
C LYS A 69 11.03 -3.65 4.30
N THR A 70 10.07 -2.81 3.90
CA THR A 70 9.55 -2.80 2.51
C THR A 70 9.41 -1.42 1.88
N LEU A 71 9.08 -0.39 2.65
CA LEU A 71 8.70 0.94 2.14
C LEU A 71 9.58 2.08 2.63
N PHE A 72 10.36 1.86 3.68
CA PHE A 72 11.29 2.87 4.18
C PHE A 72 12.54 2.95 3.31
N ASP A 73 12.95 4.17 3.05
CA ASP A 73 14.25 4.49 2.48
C ASP A 73 15.38 4.31 3.53
N PRO A 74 16.66 4.48 3.14
CA PRO A 74 17.78 4.40 4.08
C PRO A 74 17.74 5.39 5.24
N ASP A 75 16.95 6.47 5.14
CA ASP A 75 16.76 7.48 6.19
C ASP A 75 15.56 7.16 7.11
N CYS A 76 15.01 5.93 7.02
CA CYS A 76 13.84 5.46 7.74
C CYS A 76 12.56 6.27 7.42
N LYS A 77 12.44 6.81 6.20
CA LYS A 77 11.27 7.56 5.73
C LYS A 77 10.52 6.83 4.63
N LEU A 78 9.21 7.01 4.60
CA LEU A 78 8.37 6.55 3.51
C LEU A 78 8.73 7.30 2.22
N GLY A 79 9.15 6.53 1.22
CA GLY A 79 9.42 7.04 -0.12
C GLY A 79 8.15 7.20 -0.96
N ASP A 80 8.34 7.17 -2.28
CA ASP A 80 7.25 7.18 -3.26
C ASP A 80 6.87 5.75 -3.73
N ASP A 81 7.61 4.75 -3.26
CA ASP A 81 7.36 3.33 -3.52
C ASP A 81 6.03 2.86 -2.89
N CYS A 82 5.52 1.76 -3.43
CA CYS A 82 4.33 1.10 -2.93
C CYS A 82 4.51 -0.42 -2.85
N LEU A 83 3.76 -1.04 -1.95
CA LEU A 83 3.66 -2.48 -1.81
C LEU A 83 2.28 -2.91 -2.28
N ILE A 84 2.23 -3.71 -3.35
CA ILE A 84 1.00 -4.34 -3.83
C ILE A 84 0.92 -5.75 -3.26
N ILE A 85 -0.18 -6.05 -2.57
CA ILE A 85 -0.42 -7.32 -1.90
C ILE A 85 -1.66 -7.97 -2.52
N LYS A 86 -1.51 -9.19 -3.01
CA LYS A 86 -2.63 -10.07 -3.39
C LYS A 86 -2.76 -11.17 -2.36
N LYS A 87 -3.96 -11.36 -1.83
CA LYS A 87 -4.24 -12.52 -0.99
C LYS A 87 -4.28 -13.77 -1.87
N VAL A 88 -3.49 -14.78 -1.51
CA VAL A 88 -3.51 -16.09 -2.18
C VAL A 88 -4.45 -17.03 -1.44
N SER A 89 -5.02 -18.01 -2.15
CA SER A 89 -5.80 -19.08 -1.56
C SER A 89 -4.97 -19.83 -0.51
N SER A 90 -5.57 -20.13 0.65
CA SER A 90 -4.91 -20.97 1.67
C SER A 90 -4.87 -22.44 1.26
N ASP A 91 -5.81 -22.86 0.43
CA ASP A 91 -5.98 -24.26 0.04
C ASP A 91 -5.00 -24.61 -1.09
N PHE A 92 -4.67 -23.62 -1.92
CA PHE A 92 -3.73 -23.74 -3.04
C PHE A 92 -2.79 -22.52 -3.09
N PRO A 93 -1.87 -22.39 -2.11
CA PRO A 93 -0.95 -21.24 -2.06
C PRO A 93 0.00 -21.18 -3.27
N ASP A 94 0.31 -22.33 -3.87
CA ASP A 94 1.24 -22.44 -4.99
C ASP A 94 0.64 -21.94 -6.31
N GLU A 95 -0.68 -21.72 -6.39
CA GLU A 95 -1.33 -21.19 -7.58
C GLU A 95 -0.75 -19.84 -8.01
N ILE A 96 -0.27 -19.03 -7.07
CA ILE A 96 0.36 -17.74 -7.39
C ILE A 96 1.65 -17.89 -8.21
N LEU A 97 2.27 -19.07 -8.19
CA LEU A 97 3.46 -19.39 -8.97
C LEU A 97 3.13 -19.82 -10.40
N LEU A 98 1.84 -20.07 -10.70
CA LEU A 98 1.39 -20.34 -12.06
C LEU A 98 1.53 -19.07 -12.91
N GLU A 99 2.01 -19.26 -14.13
CA GLU A 99 2.28 -18.18 -15.08
C GLU A 99 1.03 -17.31 -15.30
N GLU A 100 -0.13 -17.93 -15.49
CA GLU A 100 -1.42 -17.24 -15.67
C GLU A 100 -1.76 -16.29 -14.50
N ASN A 101 -1.49 -16.72 -13.26
CA ASN A 101 -1.77 -15.91 -12.08
C ASN A 101 -0.73 -14.79 -11.91
N TYR A 102 0.51 -15.04 -12.28
CA TYR A 102 1.56 -14.04 -12.29
C TYR A 102 1.31 -12.96 -13.35
N ASP A 103 0.90 -13.36 -14.56
CA ASP A 103 0.56 -12.44 -15.65
C ASP A 103 -0.65 -11.59 -15.27
N ARG A 104 -1.70 -12.21 -14.71
CA ARG A 104 -2.86 -11.46 -14.19
C ARG A 104 -2.46 -10.47 -13.11
N PHE A 105 -1.54 -10.83 -12.21
CA PHE A 105 -1.03 -9.91 -11.20
C PHE A 105 -0.27 -8.72 -11.84
N ARG A 106 0.54 -8.97 -12.87
CA ARG A 106 1.25 -7.92 -13.62
C ARG A 106 0.30 -6.97 -14.33
N ASP A 107 -0.70 -7.49 -15.01
CA ASP A 107 -1.71 -6.67 -15.70
C ASP A 107 -2.42 -5.73 -14.72
N ILE A 108 -2.81 -6.24 -13.55
CA ILE A 108 -3.47 -5.41 -12.54
C ILE A 108 -2.51 -4.41 -11.91
N ARG A 109 -1.27 -4.79 -11.62
CA ARG A 109 -0.22 -3.84 -11.20
C ARG A 109 -0.11 -2.68 -12.20
N ASP A 110 -0.08 -2.97 -13.50
CA ASP A 110 0.11 -1.96 -14.54
C ASP A 110 -1.11 -1.04 -14.72
N ARG A 111 -2.29 -1.46 -14.24
CA ARG A 111 -3.49 -0.61 -14.12
C ARG A 111 -3.51 0.22 -12.84
N ILE A 112 -2.99 -0.31 -11.74
CA ILE A 112 -2.98 0.33 -10.42
C ILE A 112 -1.91 1.42 -10.34
N LEU A 113 -0.67 1.13 -10.74
CA LEU A 113 0.47 2.04 -10.55
C LEU A 113 0.26 3.45 -11.16
N PRO A 114 -0.32 3.62 -12.37
CA PRO A 114 -0.55 4.95 -12.94
C PRO A 114 -1.47 5.84 -12.11
N GLN A 115 -2.35 5.26 -11.29
CA GLN A 115 -3.29 6.00 -10.45
C GLN A 115 -2.59 6.74 -9.28
N PHE A 116 -1.31 6.43 -9.05
CA PHE A 116 -0.51 7.00 -7.97
C PHE A 116 0.53 8.01 -8.42
N VAL A 117 0.65 8.26 -9.73
CA VAL A 117 1.50 9.31 -10.27
C VAL A 117 0.91 10.63 -9.80
N GLU A 118 1.56 11.23 -8.79
CA GLU A 118 1.27 12.60 -8.40
C GLU A 118 1.61 13.45 -9.63
N ILE A 119 0.58 13.95 -10.33
CA ILE A 119 0.77 15.03 -11.31
C ILE A 119 1.39 16.14 -10.49
N GLY A 120 2.70 16.33 -10.65
CA GLY A 120 3.41 17.43 -10.02
C GLY A 120 2.59 18.67 -10.33
N THR A 121 2.07 19.30 -9.28
CA THR A 121 1.51 20.64 -9.38
C THR A 121 2.63 21.50 -9.94
N GLY A 122 2.59 21.66 -11.25
CA GLY A 122 3.47 22.53 -11.99
C GLY A 122 3.44 23.88 -11.29
N ALA A 123 4.63 24.39 -11.05
CA ALA A 123 4.85 25.72 -10.53
C ALA A 123 3.85 26.71 -11.15
N LEU A 124 2.92 27.20 -10.34
CA LEU A 124 2.26 28.48 -10.59
C LEU A 124 3.30 29.56 -10.35
N GLN A 125 4.25 29.70 -11.28
CA GLN A 125 4.93 30.96 -11.52
C GLN A 125 3.96 31.85 -12.28
N PHE A 126 3.09 32.55 -11.55
CA PHE A 126 2.52 33.79 -12.06
C PHE A 126 3.51 34.90 -11.75
N SER A 127 4.39 35.17 -12.71
CA SER A 127 5.13 36.42 -12.79
C SER A 127 4.22 37.43 -13.47
N GLY A 128 3.70 38.38 -12.69
CA GLY A 128 3.05 39.61 -13.17
C GLY A 128 3.75 40.80 -12.54
#